data_AF-A0A961B4W5-F1
#
_entry.id   AF-A0A961B4W5-F1
#
_cell.length_a   1.000
_cell.length_b   1.000
_cell.length_c   1.000
_cell.angle_alpha   90.00
_cell.angle_beta   90.00
_cell.angle_gamma   90.00
#
_symmetry.space_group_name_H-M   'P 1'
#
loop_
_entity.id
_entity.type
_entity.pdbx_description
1 polymer ?
#
loop_
_entity_poly.entity_id
_entity_poly.type
_entity_poly.pdbx_seq_one_letter_code
_entity_poly.pdbx_strand_id
1 'polypeptide(L)'
;SRAAEVFAGLNRCATVHGVPGFVARNVCPEDGQSTYINSSRDQVTHFVHGLWRYYHSPLADEAAKETIRHRLSEVAERMITFVTPENDYDFCRADGSRCPLGICRMWNVQPHEAARLPMIYAAAWDVTRNERYRELWRRYAPEAIEQSASPGEEKPAYALLQMQCSLELLHALDPDPAQKAAIHGHMLHVRELALRRFQSVVGKIATKTPAEMSMLGPDWRTVPEWKDQKGYPNPQWGPYREIWHLTREAGESALILFMVDPDSVPPETMTSLGSLFRGFDYAHNSSCGIIYHLAAYWKGRLVGGFGFANP
;
A
#
# COMPACT_ATOMS: atom_id res chain seq x y z
N SER A 1 -20.80 9.59 3.30
CA SER A 1 -19.56 10.37 3.57
C SER A 1 -18.53 10.03 2.50
N ARG A 2 -17.50 10.86 2.29
CA ARG A 2 -16.41 10.55 1.33
C ARG A 2 -15.70 9.22 1.64
N ALA A 3 -15.54 8.89 2.92
CA ALA A 3 -14.99 7.60 3.33
C ALA A 3 -15.85 6.41 2.86
N ALA A 4 -17.19 6.53 2.97
CA ALA A 4 -18.11 5.50 2.49
C ALA A 4 -18.07 5.34 0.95
N GLU A 5 -17.89 6.42 0.19
CA GLU A 5 -17.70 6.36 -1.27
C GLU A 5 -16.42 5.61 -1.65
N VAL A 6 -15.31 5.92 -0.98
CA VAL A 6 -14.04 5.21 -1.18
C VAL A 6 -14.19 3.72 -0.82
N PHE A 7 -14.82 3.41 0.31
CA PHE A 7 -15.11 2.05 0.71
C PHE A 7 -15.97 1.30 -0.31
N ALA A 8 -17.03 1.93 -0.84
CA ALA A 8 -17.86 1.35 -1.88
C ALA A 8 -17.06 1.05 -3.16
N GLY A 9 -16.15 1.94 -3.56
CA GLY A 9 -15.24 1.71 -4.67
C GLY A 9 -14.31 0.51 -4.45
N LEU A 10 -13.70 0.42 -3.26
CA LEU A 10 -12.87 -0.73 -2.88
C LEU A 10 -13.68 -2.03 -2.89
N ASN A 11 -14.87 -2.03 -2.30
CA ASN A 11 -15.76 -3.19 -2.30
C ASN A 11 -16.12 -3.62 -3.72
N ARG A 12 -16.37 -2.66 -4.64
CA ARG A 12 -16.63 -2.94 -6.06
C ARG A 12 -15.45 -3.63 -6.73
N CYS A 13 -14.21 -3.18 -6.46
CA CYS A 13 -12.99 -3.84 -6.96
C CYS A 13 -12.85 -5.30 -6.50
N ALA A 14 -13.51 -5.70 -5.42
CA ALA A 14 -13.45 -7.08 -4.89
C ALA A 14 -14.69 -7.93 -5.23
N THR A 15 -15.70 -7.37 -5.90
CA THR A 15 -17.01 -8.04 -6.08
C THR A 15 -17.49 -8.06 -7.52
N VAL A 16 -17.22 -7.02 -8.31
CA VAL A 16 -17.85 -6.84 -9.63
C VAL A 16 -17.52 -7.95 -10.64
N HIS A 17 -16.36 -8.59 -10.49
CA HIS A 17 -15.91 -9.69 -11.34
C HIS A 17 -16.43 -11.07 -10.88
N GLY A 18 -17.11 -11.18 -9.72
CA GLY A 18 -17.71 -12.42 -9.24
C GLY A 18 -16.73 -13.51 -8.78
N VAL A 19 -15.47 -13.17 -8.49
CA VAL A 19 -14.44 -14.15 -8.07
C VAL A 19 -14.07 -13.91 -6.60
N PRO A 20 -14.53 -14.74 -5.65
CA PRO A 20 -14.27 -14.54 -4.23
C PRO A 20 -12.78 -14.37 -3.90
N GLY A 21 -12.48 -13.36 -3.09
CA GLY A 21 -11.14 -13.07 -2.58
C GLY A 21 -10.15 -12.50 -3.59
N PHE A 22 -10.52 -12.38 -4.88
CA PHE A 22 -9.74 -11.64 -5.86
C PHE A 22 -9.97 -10.14 -5.68
N VAL A 23 -8.90 -9.35 -5.77
CA VAL A 23 -8.96 -7.88 -5.67
C VAL A 23 -8.50 -7.29 -7.00
N ALA A 24 -9.43 -6.74 -7.77
CA ALA A 24 -9.12 -6.07 -9.03
C ALA A 24 -8.36 -4.75 -8.80
N ARG A 25 -7.57 -4.35 -9.79
CA ARG A 25 -6.81 -3.10 -9.75
C ARG A 25 -7.69 -1.86 -9.86
N ASN A 26 -8.73 -1.99 -10.68
CA ASN A 26 -9.74 -0.98 -10.92
C ASN A 26 -10.94 -1.65 -11.60
N VAL A 27 -12.05 -0.92 -11.64
CA VAL A 27 -13.24 -1.25 -12.43
C VAL A 27 -13.30 -0.25 -13.60
N CYS A 28 -13.56 -0.76 -14.80
CA CYS A 28 -13.75 0.04 -16.00
C CYS A 28 -14.86 1.07 -15.77
N PRO A 29 -14.57 2.39 -15.88
CA PRO A 29 -15.58 3.41 -15.62
C PRO A 29 -16.67 3.46 -16.70
N GLU A 30 -16.37 3.03 -17.93
CA GLU A 30 -17.31 3.08 -19.06
C GLU A 30 -18.46 2.07 -18.93
N ASP A 31 -18.17 0.84 -18.51
CA ASP A 31 -19.19 -0.22 -18.35
C ASP A 31 -19.53 -0.52 -16.88
N GLY A 32 -18.68 -0.10 -15.95
CA GLY A 32 -18.85 -0.34 -14.53
C GLY A 32 -18.73 -1.82 -14.11
N GLN A 33 -18.24 -2.69 -14.97
CA GLN A 33 -18.24 -4.14 -14.77
C GLN A 33 -16.90 -4.80 -15.08
N SER A 34 -16.22 -4.34 -16.14
CA SER A 34 -14.98 -4.97 -16.60
C SER A 34 -13.82 -4.70 -15.64
N THR A 35 -12.98 -5.71 -15.47
CA THR A 35 -11.76 -5.62 -14.67
C THR A 35 -10.59 -6.27 -15.39
N TYR A 36 -9.39 -5.81 -15.05
CA TYR A 36 -8.17 -6.49 -15.49
C TYR A 36 -7.97 -7.76 -14.64
N ILE A 37 -7.78 -8.88 -15.33
CA ILE A 37 -7.78 -10.23 -14.74
C ILE A 37 -6.65 -10.50 -13.73
N ASN A 38 -5.58 -9.70 -13.76
CA ASN A 38 -4.42 -9.91 -12.90
C ASN A 38 -4.36 -8.86 -11.78
N SER A 39 -4.10 -9.34 -10.57
CA SER A 39 -3.88 -8.49 -9.40
C SER A 39 -2.37 -8.39 -9.12
N SER A 40 -2.01 -8.00 -7.91
CA SER A 40 -0.68 -8.09 -7.34
C SER A 40 -0.78 -8.04 -5.83
N ARG A 41 0.23 -8.60 -5.18
CA ARG A 41 0.43 -8.49 -3.74
C ARG A 41 0.29 -7.04 -3.24
N ASP A 42 0.75 -6.05 -4.01
CA ASP A 42 0.62 -4.63 -3.67
C ASP A 42 -0.84 -4.17 -3.55
N GLN A 43 -1.72 -4.59 -4.48
CA GLN A 43 -3.15 -4.27 -4.41
C GLN A 43 -3.79 -4.91 -3.19
N VAL A 44 -3.48 -6.20 -2.97
CA VAL A 44 -4.03 -6.94 -1.83
C VAL A 44 -3.55 -6.34 -0.51
N THR A 45 -2.28 -5.94 -0.39
CA THR A 45 -1.74 -5.30 0.81
C THR A 45 -2.49 -4.02 1.15
N HIS A 46 -2.64 -3.09 0.21
CA HIS A 46 -3.34 -1.83 0.47
C HIS A 46 -4.84 -2.02 0.69
N PHE A 47 -5.46 -2.96 -0.02
CA PHE A 47 -6.87 -3.31 0.17
C PHE A 47 -7.13 -3.82 1.59
N VAL A 48 -6.35 -4.82 2.03
CA VAL A 48 -6.49 -5.41 3.37
C VAL A 48 -6.19 -4.40 4.46
N HIS A 49 -5.09 -3.67 4.35
CA HIS A 49 -4.72 -2.64 5.32
C HIS A 49 -5.78 -1.53 5.38
N GLY A 50 -6.23 -1.02 4.24
CA GLY A 50 -7.26 0.01 4.16
C GLY A 50 -8.59 -0.41 4.77
N LEU A 51 -9.07 -1.63 4.48
CA LEU A 51 -10.30 -2.16 5.08
C LEU A 51 -10.16 -2.36 6.58
N TRP A 52 -9.03 -2.90 7.05
CA TRP A 52 -8.77 -3.07 8.48
C TRP A 52 -8.74 -1.71 9.21
N ARG A 53 -8.08 -0.70 8.64
CA ARG A 53 -8.07 0.67 9.18
C ARG A 53 -9.46 1.29 9.21
N TYR A 54 -10.26 1.08 8.17
CA TYR A 54 -11.62 1.61 8.10
C TYR A 54 -12.54 0.92 9.12
N TYR A 55 -12.45 -0.40 9.26
CA TYR A 55 -13.20 -1.21 10.23
C TYR A 55 -13.06 -0.70 11.67
N HIS A 56 -11.83 -0.35 12.07
CA HIS A 56 -11.50 0.17 13.41
C HIS A 56 -11.67 1.68 13.56
N SER A 57 -12.09 2.37 12.50
CA SER A 57 -12.36 3.80 12.56
C SER A 57 -13.77 4.08 13.06
N PRO A 58 -14.03 5.25 13.68
CA PRO A 58 -15.39 5.68 14.02
C PRO A 58 -16.26 5.98 12.79
N LEU A 59 -15.70 5.90 11.58
CA LEU A 59 -16.40 6.19 10.32
C LEU A 59 -17.08 4.96 9.70
N ALA A 60 -16.79 3.75 10.18
CA ALA A 60 -17.42 2.52 9.72
C ALA A 60 -18.65 2.20 10.58
N ASP A 61 -19.81 2.12 9.94
CA ASP A 61 -21.03 1.60 10.56
C ASP A 61 -21.01 0.06 10.56
N GLU A 62 -21.99 -0.55 11.23
CA GLU A 62 -22.06 -2.01 11.34
C GLU A 62 -22.28 -2.71 10.00
N ALA A 63 -22.95 -2.07 9.03
CA ALA A 63 -23.13 -2.63 7.69
C ALA A 63 -21.80 -2.69 6.91
N ALA A 64 -20.99 -1.62 7.00
CA ALA A 64 -19.66 -1.59 6.46
C ALA A 64 -18.75 -2.62 7.15
N LYS A 65 -18.82 -2.73 8.48
CA LYS A 65 -18.05 -3.74 9.23
C LYS A 65 -18.40 -5.17 8.85
N GLU A 66 -19.69 -5.47 8.66
CA GLU A 66 -20.12 -6.79 8.18
C GLU A 66 -19.58 -7.10 6.78
N THR A 67 -19.66 -6.12 5.89
CA THR A 67 -19.08 -6.24 4.55
C THR A 67 -17.57 -6.49 4.62
N ILE A 68 -16.84 -5.76 5.49
CA ILE A 68 -15.40 -5.93 5.67
C ILE A 68 -15.05 -7.32 6.22
N ARG A 69 -15.80 -7.82 7.21
CA ARG A 69 -15.64 -9.20 7.72
C ARG A 69 -15.67 -10.20 6.58
N HIS A 70 -16.71 -10.10 5.74
CA HIS A 70 -16.87 -10.98 4.60
C HIS A 70 -15.74 -10.82 3.57
N ARG A 71 -15.37 -9.59 3.19
CA ARG A 71 -14.29 -9.33 2.21
C ARG A 71 -12.92 -9.83 2.69
N LEU A 72 -12.54 -9.56 3.93
CA LEU A 72 -11.25 -10.00 4.46
C LEU A 72 -11.18 -11.51 4.64
N SER A 73 -12.29 -12.16 5.03
CA SER A 73 -12.40 -13.62 5.01
C SER A 73 -12.16 -14.18 3.61
N GLU A 74 -12.84 -13.68 2.58
CA GLU A 74 -12.64 -14.20 1.22
C GLU A 74 -11.20 -14.05 0.73
N VAL A 75 -10.53 -12.93 1.02
CA VAL A 75 -9.11 -12.75 0.68
C VAL A 75 -8.26 -13.79 1.40
N ALA A 76 -8.50 -14.04 2.70
CA ALA A 76 -7.80 -15.09 3.44
C ALA A 76 -8.08 -16.50 2.89
N GLU A 77 -9.32 -16.82 2.54
CA GLU A 77 -9.71 -18.08 1.89
C GLU A 77 -8.96 -18.29 0.57
N ARG A 78 -8.83 -17.22 -0.23
CA ARG A 78 -8.06 -17.27 -1.46
C ARG A 78 -6.59 -17.56 -1.19
N MET A 79 -5.99 -16.94 -0.17
CA MET A 79 -4.60 -17.24 0.19
C MET A 79 -4.45 -18.71 0.60
N ILE A 80 -5.37 -19.24 1.40
CA ILE A 80 -5.36 -20.66 1.83
C ILE A 80 -5.48 -21.61 0.65
N THR A 81 -6.32 -21.26 -0.33
CA THR A 81 -6.59 -22.11 -1.49
C THR A 81 -5.43 -22.12 -2.48
N PHE A 82 -4.83 -20.95 -2.75
CA PHE A 82 -3.89 -20.79 -3.86
C PHE A 82 -2.43 -20.66 -3.45
N VAL A 83 -2.10 -20.13 -2.26
CA VAL A 83 -0.71 -19.92 -1.84
C VAL A 83 -0.11 -21.24 -1.34
N THR A 84 0.12 -22.15 -2.29
CA THR A 84 0.66 -23.50 -2.07
C THR A 84 1.92 -23.71 -2.92
N PRO A 85 2.76 -24.73 -2.60
CA PRO A 85 3.93 -25.05 -3.42
C PRO A 85 3.60 -25.33 -4.89
N GLU A 86 2.46 -25.97 -5.18
CA GLU A 86 2.03 -26.33 -6.54
C GLU A 86 1.76 -25.09 -7.40
N ASN A 87 1.27 -24.01 -6.77
CA ASN A 87 1.08 -22.71 -7.40
C ASN A 87 2.30 -21.80 -7.26
N ASP A 88 3.43 -22.31 -6.74
CA ASP A 88 4.64 -21.53 -6.46
C ASP A 88 4.32 -20.31 -5.58
N TYR A 89 3.44 -20.55 -4.60
CA TYR A 89 2.93 -19.60 -3.61
C TYR A 89 2.24 -18.36 -4.22
N ASP A 90 1.75 -18.45 -5.45
CA ASP A 90 0.97 -17.42 -6.13
C ASP A 90 -0.52 -17.50 -5.72
N PHE A 91 -1.17 -16.36 -5.43
CA PHE A 91 -2.61 -16.38 -5.16
C PHE A 91 -3.49 -16.43 -6.43
N CYS A 92 -2.87 -16.57 -7.61
CA CYS A 92 -3.47 -16.69 -8.93
C CYS A 92 -4.27 -15.46 -9.41
N ARG A 93 -4.51 -15.41 -10.72
CA ARG A 93 -5.40 -14.45 -11.39
C ARG A 93 -6.87 -14.78 -11.17
N ALA A 94 -7.78 -13.92 -11.65
CA ALA A 94 -9.22 -14.13 -11.50
C ALA A 94 -9.72 -15.43 -12.18
N ASP A 95 -9.07 -15.89 -13.27
CA ASP A 95 -9.36 -17.18 -13.92
C ASP A 95 -8.72 -18.41 -13.24
N GLY A 96 -8.02 -18.21 -12.10
CA GLY A 96 -7.31 -19.27 -11.39
C GLY A 96 -5.94 -19.62 -11.97
N SER A 97 -5.53 -19.05 -13.11
CA SER A 97 -4.19 -19.26 -13.67
C SER A 97 -3.12 -18.48 -12.89
N ARG A 98 -1.90 -19.02 -12.84
CA ARG A 98 -0.77 -18.36 -12.17
C ARG A 98 -0.41 -17.04 -12.85
N CYS A 99 -0.04 -16.05 -12.05
CA CYS A 99 0.46 -14.78 -12.57
C CYS A 99 1.89 -14.93 -13.16
N PRO A 100 2.12 -14.67 -14.45
CA PRO A 100 3.43 -14.86 -15.07
C PRO A 100 4.43 -13.75 -14.72
N LEU A 101 3.94 -12.61 -14.21
CA LEU A 101 4.78 -11.54 -13.69
C LEU A 101 5.45 -11.92 -12.36
N GLY A 102 4.92 -12.91 -11.64
CA GLY A 102 5.34 -13.28 -10.29
C GLY A 102 4.87 -12.30 -9.20
N ILE A 103 4.13 -11.26 -9.55
CA ILE A 103 3.66 -10.23 -8.61
C ILE A 103 2.46 -10.67 -7.75
N CYS A 104 1.97 -11.90 -7.90
CA CYS A 104 0.94 -12.48 -7.02
C CYS A 104 1.50 -13.54 -6.06
N ARG A 105 2.82 -13.77 -6.06
CA ARG A 105 3.48 -14.63 -5.06
C ARG A 105 3.43 -13.99 -3.66
N MET A 106 3.06 -14.77 -2.65
CA MET A 106 2.86 -14.31 -1.26
C MET A 106 3.81 -14.96 -0.25
N TRP A 107 4.50 -16.02 -0.62
CA TRP A 107 5.49 -16.72 0.21
C TRP A 107 6.75 -17.05 -0.59
N ASN A 108 7.88 -17.30 0.07
CA ASN A 108 9.21 -17.36 -0.57
C ASN A 108 9.49 -16.11 -1.42
N VAL A 109 9.32 -14.95 -0.77
CA VAL A 109 9.35 -13.61 -1.35
C VAL A 109 10.55 -12.82 -0.84
N GLN A 110 10.72 -11.58 -1.28
CA GLN A 110 11.78 -10.71 -0.76
C GLN A 110 11.45 -10.24 0.66
N PRO A 111 12.47 -9.86 1.47
CA PRO A 111 12.28 -9.36 2.84
C PRO A 111 11.17 -8.31 3.03
N HIS A 112 11.13 -7.27 2.19
CA HIS A 112 10.10 -6.22 2.25
C HIS A 112 8.67 -6.69 1.92
N GLU A 113 8.49 -7.95 1.51
CA GLU A 113 7.21 -8.54 1.12
C GLU A 113 6.74 -9.60 2.12
N ALA A 114 7.62 -10.08 3.01
CA ALA A 114 7.43 -11.27 3.83
C ALA A 114 6.21 -11.17 4.77
N ALA A 115 6.02 -10.01 5.41
CA ALA A 115 4.94 -9.79 6.37
C ALA A 115 3.53 -9.80 5.75
N ARG A 116 3.37 -9.78 4.42
CA ARG A 116 2.07 -9.61 3.77
C ARG A 116 1.12 -10.79 3.98
N LEU A 117 1.62 -12.02 3.88
CA LEU A 117 0.79 -13.21 4.07
C LEU A 117 0.25 -13.32 5.50
N PRO A 118 1.09 -13.28 6.56
CA PRO A 118 0.58 -13.29 7.93
C PRO A 118 -0.30 -12.06 8.24
N MET A 119 -0.04 -10.89 7.66
CA MET A 119 -0.90 -9.70 7.80
C MET A 119 -2.34 -9.99 7.35
N ILE A 120 -2.53 -10.70 6.22
CA ILE A 120 -3.87 -11.03 5.70
C ILE A 120 -4.63 -11.90 6.70
N TYR A 121 -3.97 -12.93 7.23
CA TYR A 121 -4.58 -13.83 8.21
C TYR A 121 -4.88 -13.13 9.54
N ALA A 122 -3.96 -12.27 10.01
CA ALA A 122 -4.16 -11.47 11.21
C ALA A 122 -5.37 -10.53 11.06
N ALA A 123 -5.50 -9.86 9.92
CA ALA A 123 -6.62 -8.97 9.62
C ALA A 123 -7.96 -9.73 9.60
N ALA A 124 -8.00 -10.89 8.93
CA ALA A 124 -9.21 -11.72 8.87
C ALA A 124 -9.60 -12.26 10.24
N TRP A 125 -8.64 -12.73 11.05
CA TRP A 125 -8.90 -13.14 12.43
C TRP A 125 -9.44 -12.00 13.28
N ASP A 126 -8.86 -10.81 13.18
CA ASP A 126 -9.24 -9.70 14.05
C ASP A 126 -10.69 -9.26 13.85
N VAL A 127 -11.15 -9.23 12.60
CA VAL A 127 -12.53 -8.81 12.29
C VAL A 127 -13.55 -9.95 12.49
N THR A 128 -13.17 -11.21 12.34
CA THR A 128 -14.11 -12.35 12.40
C THR A 128 -14.03 -13.20 13.68
N ARG A 129 -12.89 -13.15 14.38
CA ARG A 129 -12.51 -14.07 15.47
C ARG A 129 -12.50 -15.55 15.09
N ASN A 130 -12.43 -15.88 13.80
CA ASN A 130 -12.28 -17.26 13.35
C ASN A 130 -10.85 -17.76 13.63
N GLU A 131 -10.74 -18.75 14.51
CA GLU A 131 -9.46 -19.26 15.02
C GLU A 131 -8.55 -19.85 13.93
N ARG A 132 -9.12 -20.36 12.84
CA ARG A 132 -8.34 -20.89 11.71
C ARG A 132 -7.39 -19.84 11.13
N TYR A 133 -7.84 -18.58 11.06
CA TYR A 133 -6.99 -17.48 10.59
C TYR A 133 -5.91 -17.12 11.60
N ARG A 134 -6.18 -17.24 12.90
CA ARG A 134 -5.16 -17.04 13.94
C ARG A 134 -4.08 -18.12 13.87
N GLU A 135 -4.46 -19.38 13.71
CA GLU A 135 -3.50 -20.49 13.54
C GLU A 135 -2.58 -20.25 12.34
N LEU A 136 -3.14 -19.87 11.19
CA LEU A 136 -2.36 -19.56 9.99
C LEU A 136 -1.47 -18.34 10.17
N TRP A 137 -2.00 -17.26 10.76
CA TRP A 137 -1.19 -16.09 11.10
C TRP A 137 0.00 -16.48 11.98
N ARG A 138 -0.23 -17.19 13.09
CA ARG A 138 0.82 -17.59 14.03
C ARG A 138 1.80 -18.60 13.45
N ARG A 139 1.39 -19.38 12.45
CA ARG A 139 2.28 -20.27 11.69
C ARG A 139 3.29 -19.48 10.85
N TYR A 140 2.85 -18.46 10.12
CA TYR A 140 3.70 -17.73 9.17
C TYR A 140 4.43 -16.52 9.77
N ALA A 141 3.90 -15.93 10.85
CA ALA A 141 4.44 -14.69 11.41
C ALA A 141 5.92 -14.79 11.85
N PRO A 142 6.39 -15.82 12.58
CA PRO A 142 7.76 -15.83 13.08
C PRO A 142 8.82 -15.71 11.98
N GLU A 143 8.73 -16.55 10.95
CA GLU A 143 9.64 -16.53 9.80
C GLU A 143 9.53 -15.21 9.01
N ALA A 144 8.30 -14.73 8.80
CA ALA A 144 8.08 -13.48 8.07
C ALA A 144 8.64 -12.26 8.80
N ILE A 145 8.54 -12.21 10.14
CA ILE A 145 9.09 -11.14 10.97
C ILE A 145 10.61 -11.18 10.91
N GLU A 146 11.22 -12.35 11.13
CA GLU A 146 12.67 -12.52 11.02
C GLU A 146 13.19 -12.09 9.64
N GLN A 147 12.53 -12.55 8.57
CA GLN A 147 12.90 -12.18 7.21
C GLN A 147 12.76 -10.67 6.96
N SER A 148 11.77 -10.02 7.59
CA SER A 148 11.52 -8.57 7.46
C SER A 148 12.60 -7.70 8.08
N ALA A 149 13.55 -8.25 8.85
CA ALA A 149 14.63 -7.48 9.48
C ALA A 149 15.55 -6.76 8.46
N SER A 150 15.66 -7.27 7.24
CA SER A 150 16.61 -6.78 6.22
C SER A 150 15.91 -6.46 4.89
N PRO A 151 15.07 -5.40 4.78
CA PRO A 151 14.30 -5.08 3.58
C PRO A 151 15.12 -4.74 2.34
N GLY A 152 16.39 -4.38 2.52
CA GLY A 152 17.30 -3.89 1.49
C GLY A 152 17.29 -2.35 1.42
N GLU A 153 18.48 -1.75 1.37
CA GLU A 153 18.64 -0.29 1.44
C GLU A 153 18.12 0.45 0.21
N GLU A 154 18.11 -0.23 -0.94
CA GLU A 154 17.76 0.37 -2.23
C GLU A 154 16.27 0.31 -2.59
N LYS A 155 15.41 -0.11 -1.66
CA LYS A 155 13.97 -0.24 -1.97
C LYS A 155 13.30 1.12 -2.20
N PRO A 156 12.42 1.22 -3.23
CA PRO A 156 11.66 2.43 -3.49
C PRO A 156 10.61 2.66 -2.39
N ALA A 157 10.20 3.92 -2.19
CA ALA A 157 9.26 4.27 -1.12
C ALA A 157 7.95 3.47 -1.17
N TYR A 158 7.39 3.18 -2.36
CA TYR A 158 6.17 2.37 -2.44
C TYR A 158 6.31 0.98 -1.82
N ALA A 159 7.48 0.36 -1.96
CA ALA A 159 7.74 -0.98 -1.46
C ALA A 159 7.88 -0.94 0.08
N LEU A 160 8.57 0.08 0.59
CA LEU A 160 8.71 0.35 2.02
C LEU A 160 7.35 0.68 2.66
N LEU A 161 6.49 1.44 1.98
CA LEU A 161 5.16 1.77 2.49
C LEU A 161 4.28 0.53 2.66
N GLN A 162 4.31 -0.38 1.69
CA GLN A 162 3.55 -1.65 1.77
C GLN A 162 4.08 -2.56 2.87
N MET A 163 5.40 -2.60 3.06
CA MET A 163 6.01 -3.28 4.19
C MET A 163 5.52 -2.66 5.51
N GLN A 164 5.56 -1.33 5.62
CA GLN A 164 5.11 -0.60 6.81
C GLN A 164 3.62 -0.86 7.12
N CYS A 165 2.75 -0.92 6.10
CA CYS A 165 1.34 -1.31 6.26
C CYS A 165 1.21 -2.71 6.89
N SER A 166 2.04 -3.66 6.43
CA SER A 166 2.01 -5.04 6.92
C SER A 166 2.50 -5.13 8.36
N LEU A 167 3.60 -4.45 8.68
CA LEU A 167 4.14 -4.41 10.04
C LEU A 167 3.24 -3.64 11.02
N GLU A 168 2.61 -2.52 10.62
CA GLU A 168 1.69 -1.76 11.48
C GLU A 168 0.54 -2.64 11.98
N LEU A 169 -0.06 -3.42 11.08
CA LEU A 169 -1.17 -4.32 11.42
C LEU A 169 -0.71 -5.47 12.32
N LEU A 170 0.42 -6.12 11.98
CA LEU A 170 0.97 -7.19 12.81
C LEU A 170 1.36 -6.67 14.20
N HIS A 171 2.03 -5.53 14.30
CA HIS A 171 2.38 -4.89 15.57
C HIS A 171 1.16 -4.59 16.42
N ALA A 172 0.09 -4.09 15.82
CA ALA A 172 -1.14 -3.77 16.53
C ALA A 172 -1.76 -5.01 17.19
N LEU A 173 -1.75 -6.14 16.48
CA LEU A 173 -2.46 -7.35 16.89
C LEU A 173 -1.61 -8.36 17.66
N ASP A 174 -0.27 -8.39 17.47
CA ASP A 174 0.56 -9.45 18.02
C ASP A 174 0.48 -9.49 19.56
N PRO A 175 0.10 -10.64 20.15
CA PRO A 175 -0.01 -10.77 21.59
C PRO A 175 1.33 -11.05 22.27
N ASP A 176 2.38 -11.44 21.53
CA ASP A 176 3.69 -11.75 22.07
C ASP A 176 4.54 -10.47 22.20
N PRO A 177 4.89 -10.04 23.43
CA PRO A 177 5.66 -8.81 23.63
C PRO A 177 7.02 -8.80 22.92
N ALA A 178 7.68 -9.96 22.80
CA ALA A 178 8.99 -10.05 22.15
C ALA A 178 8.86 -9.87 20.63
N GLN A 179 7.87 -10.52 20.01
CA GLN A 179 7.57 -10.32 18.58
C GLN A 179 7.12 -8.90 18.30
N LYS A 180 6.28 -8.33 19.16
CA LYS A 180 5.84 -6.94 19.05
C LYS A 180 7.01 -5.96 19.10
N ALA A 181 7.96 -6.15 20.01
CA ALA A 181 9.19 -5.37 20.07
C ALA A 181 10.06 -5.52 18.81
N ALA A 182 10.19 -6.74 18.26
CA ALA A 182 10.91 -6.97 17.01
C ALA A 182 10.25 -6.25 15.82
N ILE A 183 8.92 -6.37 15.67
CA ILE A 183 8.16 -5.69 14.61
C ILE A 183 8.32 -4.17 14.75
N HIS A 184 8.24 -3.62 15.97
CA HIS A 184 8.45 -2.19 16.21
C HIS A 184 9.85 -1.74 15.78
N GLY A 185 10.89 -2.51 16.12
CA GLY A 185 12.25 -2.27 15.64
C GLY A 185 12.36 -2.27 14.11
N HIS A 186 11.68 -3.20 13.43
CA HIS A 186 11.64 -3.21 11.96
C HIS A 186 10.90 -2.01 11.38
N MET A 187 9.79 -1.59 12.01
CA MET A 187 9.05 -0.38 11.62
C MET A 187 9.92 0.87 11.76
N LEU A 188 10.72 0.99 12.82
CA LEU A 188 11.69 2.08 13.00
C LEU A 188 12.76 2.04 11.91
N HIS A 189 13.31 0.87 11.58
CA HIS A 189 14.29 0.73 10.50
C HIS A 189 13.71 1.15 9.14
N VAL A 190 12.48 0.72 8.81
CA VAL A 190 11.80 1.13 7.58
C VAL A 190 11.56 2.64 7.54
N ARG A 191 11.26 3.26 8.70
CA ARG A 191 11.16 4.72 8.82
C ARG A 191 12.47 5.42 8.51
N GLU A 192 13.61 4.90 8.96
CA GLU A 192 14.94 5.45 8.63
C GLU A 192 15.22 5.37 7.12
N LEU A 193 14.88 4.24 6.49
CA LEU A 193 14.99 4.09 5.03
C LEU A 193 14.10 5.12 4.31
N ALA A 194 12.87 5.30 4.77
CA ALA A 194 11.95 6.28 4.22
C ALA A 194 12.44 7.72 4.39
N LEU A 195 13.08 8.05 5.52
CA LEU A 195 13.68 9.38 5.74
C LEU A 195 14.78 9.66 4.71
N ARG A 196 15.68 8.70 4.46
CA ARG A 196 16.71 8.83 3.41
C ARG A 196 16.10 9.04 2.03
N ARG A 197 15.02 8.31 1.70
CA ARG A 197 14.26 8.46 0.44
C ARG A 197 13.63 9.84 0.34
N PHE A 198 12.98 10.29 1.41
CA PHE A 198 12.32 11.60 1.49
C PHE A 198 13.31 12.75 1.26
N GLN A 199 14.45 12.72 1.94
CA GLN A 199 15.50 13.74 1.76
C GLN A 199 16.04 13.74 0.32
N SER A 200 16.28 12.56 -0.26
CA SER A 200 16.73 12.43 -1.64
C SER A 200 15.71 12.98 -2.64
N VAL A 201 14.45 12.61 -2.51
CA VAL A 201 13.39 13.00 -3.46
C VAL A 201 13.04 14.48 -3.36
N VAL A 202 13.02 15.07 -2.16
CA VAL A 202 12.83 16.52 -1.99
C VAL A 202 13.98 17.29 -2.63
N GLY A 203 15.22 16.82 -2.47
CA GLY A 203 16.38 17.39 -3.17
C GLY A 203 16.23 17.36 -4.69
N LYS A 204 15.71 16.25 -5.25
CA LYS A 204 15.44 16.14 -6.70
C LYS A 204 14.27 17.02 -7.16
N ILE A 205 13.21 17.16 -6.37
CA ILE A 205 12.10 18.05 -6.68
C ILE A 205 12.58 19.51 -6.74
N ALA A 206 13.48 19.90 -5.82
CA ALA A 206 14.03 21.26 -5.78
C ALA A 206 14.86 21.64 -7.03
N THR A 207 15.30 20.68 -7.85
CA THR A 207 16.01 20.96 -9.11
C THR A 207 15.08 21.08 -10.31
N LYS A 208 13.77 20.83 -10.15
CA LYS A 208 12.78 20.92 -11.22
C LYS A 208 12.16 22.31 -11.28
N THR A 209 11.92 22.78 -12.49
CA THR A 209 11.14 23.99 -12.74
C THR A 209 9.65 23.74 -12.49
N PRO A 210 8.86 24.79 -12.21
CA PRO A 210 7.40 24.67 -12.12
C PRO A 210 6.78 24.05 -13.38
N ALA A 211 7.27 24.42 -14.56
CA ALA A 211 6.78 23.89 -15.84
C ALA A 211 7.03 22.37 -15.97
N GLU A 212 8.18 21.86 -15.53
CA GLU A 212 8.44 20.42 -15.50
C GLU A 212 7.52 19.69 -14.51
N MET A 213 7.33 20.24 -13.31
CA MET A 213 6.46 19.64 -12.30
C MET A 213 4.97 19.64 -12.67
N SER A 214 4.57 20.48 -13.63
CA SER A 214 3.22 20.52 -14.21
C SER A 214 3.05 19.72 -15.51
N MET A 215 4.03 18.90 -15.87
CA MET A 215 3.95 18.05 -17.06
C MET A 215 2.76 17.09 -16.98
N LEU A 216 1.95 17.06 -18.05
CA LEU A 216 0.85 16.12 -18.18
C LEU A 216 1.35 14.74 -18.63
N GLY A 217 0.69 13.70 -18.11
CA GLY A 217 0.90 12.34 -18.58
C GLY A 217 0.45 12.16 -20.03
N PRO A 218 1.16 11.35 -20.83
CA PRO A 218 0.74 11.05 -22.19
C PRO A 218 -0.53 10.18 -22.19
N ASP A 219 -1.26 10.16 -23.30
CA ASP A 219 -2.22 9.08 -23.55
C ASP A 219 -1.44 7.76 -23.69
N TRP A 220 -1.55 6.92 -22.66
CA TRP A 220 -0.83 5.65 -22.59
C TRP A 220 -1.16 4.72 -23.76
N ARG A 221 -2.29 4.92 -24.46
CA ARG A 221 -2.74 4.11 -25.61
C ARG A 221 -1.95 4.42 -26.88
N THR A 222 -1.34 5.59 -26.96
CA THR A 222 -0.66 6.10 -28.18
C THR A 222 0.78 6.48 -27.92
N VAL A 223 1.42 5.91 -26.87
CA VAL A 223 2.84 6.17 -26.59
C VAL A 223 3.74 5.58 -27.70
N PRO A 224 4.88 6.22 -28.00
CA PRO A 224 5.77 5.78 -29.07
C PRO A 224 6.51 4.48 -28.75
N GLU A 225 6.68 4.15 -27.47
CA GLU A 225 7.46 2.98 -27.03
C GLU A 225 6.64 2.11 -26.07
N TRP A 226 6.65 0.80 -26.36
CA TRP A 226 6.07 -0.25 -25.54
C TRP A 226 7.14 -1.30 -25.25
N LYS A 227 7.25 -1.73 -24.00
CA LYS A 227 8.16 -2.81 -23.60
C LYS A 227 7.36 -4.05 -23.24
N ASP A 228 7.76 -5.20 -23.76
CA ASP A 228 7.22 -6.47 -23.28
C ASP A 228 7.78 -6.80 -21.89
N GLN A 229 6.88 -7.06 -20.95
CA GLN A 229 7.21 -7.52 -19.61
C GLN A 229 6.58 -8.89 -19.40
N LYS A 230 7.26 -9.95 -19.86
CA LYS A 230 6.79 -11.34 -19.75
C LYS A 230 5.41 -11.53 -20.38
N GLY A 231 5.23 -11.03 -21.60
CA GLY A 231 3.96 -11.09 -22.34
C GLY A 231 2.98 -9.97 -22.04
N TYR A 232 3.39 -8.96 -21.26
CA TYR A 232 2.58 -7.78 -20.99
C TYR A 232 3.14 -6.54 -21.69
N PRO A 233 2.37 -5.90 -22.60
CA PRO A 233 2.79 -4.65 -23.21
C PRO A 233 2.71 -3.52 -22.18
N ASN A 234 3.87 -2.98 -21.79
CA ASN A 234 3.98 -1.89 -20.83
C ASN A 234 4.28 -0.55 -21.54
N PRO A 235 3.37 0.43 -21.52
CA PRO A 235 3.57 1.71 -22.16
C PRO A 235 4.68 2.51 -21.46
N GLN A 236 5.61 3.07 -22.21
CA GLN A 236 6.65 3.93 -21.67
C GLN A 236 6.20 5.40 -21.69
N TRP A 237 6.18 6.05 -20.52
CA TRP A 237 5.65 7.41 -20.37
C TRP A 237 6.67 8.52 -20.65
N GLY A 238 7.86 8.19 -21.13
CA GLY A 238 8.91 9.17 -21.42
C GLY A 238 9.27 10.03 -20.19
N PRO A 239 9.59 11.33 -20.39
CA PRO A 239 9.98 12.25 -19.32
C PRO A 239 8.95 12.38 -18.18
N TYR A 240 7.66 12.23 -18.48
CA TYR A 240 6.60 12.29 -17.47
C TYR A 240 6.77 11.23 -16.37
N ARG A 241 7.38 10.07 -16.69
CA ARG A 241 7.63 9.02 -15.71
C ARG A 241 8.41 9.52 -14.49
N GLU A 242 9.37 10.41 -14.70
CA GLU A 242 10.16 11.00 -13.63
C GLU A 242 9.29 11.89 -12.73
N ILE A 243 8.52 12.81 -13.31
CA ILE A 243 7.65 13.74 -12.57
C ILE A 243 6.57 12.98 -11.78
N TRP A 244 5.97 11.97 -12.40
CA TRP A 244 5.05 11.05 -11.74
C TRP A 244 5.70 10.39 -10.53
N HIS A 245 6.93 9.89 -10.69
CA HIS A 245 7.65 9.15 -9.67
C HIS A 245 8.11 10.04 -8.52
N LEU A 246 8.67 11.23 -8.79
CA LEU A 246 9.11 12.18 -7.76
C LEU A 246 7.95 12.57 -6.85
N THR A 247 6.80 12.92 -7.44
CA THR A 247 5.59 13.26 -6.68
C THR A 247 5.15 12.09 -5.80
N ARG A 248 5.11 10.88 -6.37
CA ARG A 248 4.67 9.68 -5.64
C ARG A 248 5.62 9.30 -4.52
N GLU A 249 6.93 9.28 -4.78
CA GLU A 249 7.94 8.88 -3.80
C GLU A 249 8.04 9.88 -2.65
N ALA A 250 7.85 11.19 -2.90
CA ALA A 250 7.78 12.20 -1.85
C ALA A 250 6.60 11.94 -0.89
N GLY A 251 5.41 11.66 -1.42
CA GLY A 251 4.24 11.33 -0.60
C GLY A 251 4.37 10.01 0.16
N GLU A 252 4.83 8.95 -0.50
CA GLU A 252 4.95 7.62 0.11
C GLU A 252 6.00 7.61 1.23
N SER A 253 7.16 8.22 1.00
CA SER A 253 8.20 8.33 2.02
C SER A 253 7.76 9.19 3.20
N ALA A 254 7.13 10.34 2.93
CA ALA A 254 6.55 11.20 3.97
C ALA A 254 5.50 10.48 4.82
N LEU A 255 4.65 9.65 4.21
CA LEU A 255 3.61 8.91 4.92
C LEU A 255 4.19 7.92 5.93
N ILE A 256 5.25 7.20 5.55
CA ILE A 256 5.91 6.21 6.43
C ILE A 256 6.44 6.86 7.71
N LEU A 257 6.94 8.10 7.64
CA LEU A 257 7.46 8.84 8.80
C LEU A 257 6.43 8.94 9.94
N PHE A 258 5.14 8.95 9.61
CA PHE A 258 4.04 9.04 10.56
C PHE A 258 3.31 7.71 10.82
N MET A 259 3.91 6.57 10.46
CA MET A 259 3.33 5.24 10.71
C MET A 259 3.91 4.55 11.94
N VAL A 260 5.01 5.05 12.51
CA VAL A 260 5.61 4.57 13.76
C VAL A 260 6.16 5.76 14.54
N ASP A 261 5.88 5.79 15.84
CA ASP A 261 6.27 6.83 16.80
C ASP A 261 6.24 8.24 16.19
N PRO A 262 5.07 8.70 15.72
CA PRO A 262 4.96 9.92 14.91
C PRO A 262 5.37 11.19 15.67
N ASP A 263 5.30 11.19 17.00
CA ASP A 263 5.80 12.29 17.85
C ASP A 263 7.33 12.39 17.87
N SER A 264 8.03 11.35 17.40
CA SER A 264 9.49 11.31 17.32
C SER A 264 10.04 11.76 15.97
N VAL A 265 9.21 12.31 15.07
CA VAL A 265 9.69 12.84 13.78
C VAL A 265 10.49 14.14 14.04
N PRO A 266 11.76 14.24 13.57
CA PRO A 266 12.60 15.38 13.90
C PRO A 266 12.04 16.74 13.40
N PRO A 267 12.20 17.85 14.16
CA PRO A 267 11.68 19.17 13.77
C PRO A 267 12.13 19.68 12.40
N GLU A 268 13.35 19.40 11.98
CA GLU A 268 13.89 19.73 10.66
C GLU A 268 13.21 18.94 9.55
N THR A 269 12.83 17.69 9.83
CA THR A 269 12.06 16.85 8.92
C THR A 269 10.63 17.38 8.82
N MET A 270 10.03 17.78 9.94
CA MET A 270 8.71 18.43 9.97
C MET A 270 8.68 19.75 9.20
N THR A 271 9.75 20.54 9.29
CA THR A 271 9.90 21.77 8.49
C THR A 271 9.96 21.46 7.00
N SER A 272 10.75 20.45 6.61
CA SER A 272 10.87 20.01 5.22
C SER A 272 9.56 19.49 4.65
N LEU A 273 8.79 18.73 5.44
CA LEU A 273 7.44 18.27 5.09
C LEU A 273 6.47 19.44 4.91
N GLY A 274 6.49 20.42 5.82
CA GLY A 274 5.68 21.63 5.70
C GLY A 274 6.02 22.45 4.45
N SER A 275 7.30 22.54 4.09
CA SER A 275 7.76 23.18 2.86
C SER A 275 7.31 22.42 1.61
N LEU A 276 7.43 21.08 1.60
CA LEU A 276 6.90 20.25 0.52
C LEU A 276 5.40 20.51 0.34
N PHE A 277 4.61 20.43 1.42
CA PHE A 277 3.16 20.54 1.33
C PHE A 277 2.68 21.94 0.93
N ARG A 278 3.39 23.01 1.31
CA ARG A 278 3.03 24.38 0.90
C ARG A 278 3.56 24.77 -0.47
N GLY A 279 4.71 24.23 -0.86
CA GLY A 279 5.38 24.59 -2.10
C GLY A 279 4.92 23.81 -3.32
N PHE A 280 4.09 22.78 -3.15
CA PHE A 280 3.62 21.94 -4.24
C PHE A 280 2.38 22.54 -4.92
N ASP A 281 2.41 22.65 -6.25
CA ASP A 281 1.23 23.05 -7.03
C ASP A 281 0.31 21.85 -7.28
N TYR A 282 -0.61 21.62 -6.35
CA TYR A 282 -1.59 20.52 -6.46
C TYR A 282 -2.64 20.75 -7.55
N ALA A 283 -2.86 21.99 -7.98
CA ALA A 283 -3.86 22.28 -9.01
C ALA A 283 -3.37 21.86 -10.41
N HIS A 284 -2.05 21.84 -10.61
CA HIS A 284 -1.43 21.52 -11.89
C HIS A 284 -0.50 20.31 -11.82
N ASN A 285 -0.85 19.28 -11.03
CA ASN A 285 -0.09 18.02 -10.99
C ASN A 285 -0.97 16.83 -11.44
N SER A 286 -0.49 16.04 -12.41
CA SER A 286 -1.23 14.88 -12.93
C SER A 286 -0.83 13.54 -12.30
N SER A 287 0.05 13.52 -11.30
CA SER A 287 0.47 12.30 -10.63
C SER A 287 -0.57 11.86 -9.59
N CYS A 288 -0.86 10.55 -9.54
CA CYS A 288 -1.63 9.97 -8.44
C CYS A 288 -0.90 10.03 -7.08
N GLY A 289 0.39 10.40 -7.09
CA GLY A 289 1.22 10.58 -5.89
C GLY A 289 0.65 11.57 -4.87
N ILE A 290 -0.15 12.54 -5.32
CA ILE A 290 -0.80 13.55 -4.47
C ILE A 290 -1.69 12.92 -3.38
N ILE A 291 -2.23 11.72 -3.60
CA ILE A 291 -3.04 11.01 -2.60
C ILE A 291 -2.19 10.67 -1.36
N TYR A 292 -0.92 10.32 -1.55
CA TYR A 292 0.00 10.04 -0.45
C TYR A 292 0.45 11.33 0.26
N HIS A 293 0.56 12.46 -0.46
CA HIS A 293 0.76 13.76 0.18
C HIS A 293 -0.39 14.10 1.13
N LEU A 294 -1.63 13.93 0.66
CA LEU A 294 -2.82 14.15 1.49
C LEU A 294 -2.82 13.23 2.72
N ALA A 295 -2.51 11.94 2.54
CA ALA A 295 -2.43 10.99 3.65
C ALA A 295 -1.35 11.38 4.67
N ALA A 296 -0.16 11.76 4.22
CA ALA A 296 0.94 12.19 5.07
C ALA A 296 0.62 13.50 5.80
N TYR A 297 0.03 14.48 5.10
CA TYR A 297 -0.43 15.74 5.68
C TYR A 297 -1.40 15.52 6.83
N TRP A 298 -2.46 14.73 6.61
CA TRP A 298 -3.47 14.50 7.64
C TRP A 298 -2.93 13.70 8.83
N LYS A 299 -2.03 12.74 8.60
CA LYS A 299 -1.34 12.05 9.70
C LYS A 299 -0.43 12.98 10.49
N GLY A 300 0.35 13.83 9.84
CA GLY A 300 1.18 14.82 10.53
C GLY A 300 0.37 15.86 11.29
N ARG A 301 -0.80 16.25 10.78
CA ARG A 301 -1.76 17.12 11.49
C ARG A 301 -2.23 16.53 12.82
N LEU A 302 -2.45 15.21 12.88
CA LEU A 302 -2.93 14.54 14.11
C LEU A 302 -1.91 14.60 15.25
N VAL A 303 -0.61 14.72 14.94
CA VAL A 303 0.47 14.84 15.92
C VAL A 303 0.94 16.28 16.13
N GLY A 304 0.08 17.26 15.81
CA GLY A 304 0.39 18.69 15.97
C GLY A 304 1.46 19.21 15.01
N GLY A 305 1.87 18.41 14.04
CA GLY A 305 3.06 18.63 13.23
C GLY A 305 2.98 19.80 12.24
N PHE A 306 1.76 20.24 11.91
CA PHE A 306 1.58 21.38 11.03
C PHE A 306 0.55 22.36 11.59
N GLY A 307 1.08 23.46 12.16
CA GLY A 307 0.33 24.63 12.60
C GLY A 307 -0.28 25.36 11.40
N PHE A 308 -1.39 24.83 10.89
CA PHE A 308 -2.26 25.52 9.96
C PHE A 308 -3.47 26.05 10.73
N ALA A 309 -3.72 27.35 10.63
CA ALA A 309 -5.07 27.89 10.79
C ALA A 309 -5.97 27.16 9.79
N ASN A 310 -7.18 26.78 10.20
CA ASN A 310 -8.15 26.16 9.29
C ASN A 310 -8.31 27.02 8.03
N PRO A 311 -8.41 26.41 6.83
CA PRO A 311 -9.02 27.11 5.70
C PRO A 311 -10.47 27.51 6.02
#